data_AF-A0A938E654-F1
#
_entry.id   AF-A0A938E654-F1
#
_cell.length_a   1.000
_cell.length_b   1.000
_cell.length_c   1.000
_cell.angle_alpha   90.00
_cell.angle_beta   90.00
_cell.angle_gamma   90.00
#
_symmetry.space_group_name_H-M   'P 1'
#
loop_
_entity.id
_entity.type
_entity.pdbx_description
1 polymer ?
#
loop_
_entity_poly.entity_id
_entity_poly.type
_entity_poly.pdbx_seq_one_letter_code
_entity_poly.pdbx_strand_id
1 'polypeptide(L)' 'MHSTTTTATCDDCYFRREGLCALPGNAICPTFRAATKKGLVPPRQAPLILRPPAQLTAAAT' A
#
# COMPACT_ATOMS: atom_id res chain seq x y z
N MET A 1 -2.65 2.49 14.81
CA MET A 1 -1.80 1.30 14.59
C MET A 1 -0.51 1.74 13.93
N HIS A 2 0.44 2.27 14.70
CA HIS A 2 1.78 2.58 14.20
C HIS A 2 2.62 1.34 14.47
N SER A 3 3.02 0.64 13.40
CA SER A 3 3.84 -0.56 13.48
C SER A 3 5.18 -0.16 14.11
N THR A 4 5.34 -0.42 15.40
CA THR A 4 6.60 -0.32 16.13
C THR A 4 7.53 -1.37 15.56
N THR A 5 8.51 -0.97 14.77
CA THR A 5 9.44 -1.93 14.17
C THR A 5 10.81 -1.27 14.03
N THR A 6 11.83 -2.00 14.45
CA THR A 6 13.26 -1.87 14.16
C THR A 6 13.57 -0.90 13.03
N THR A 7 14.54 0.00 13.24
CA THR A 7 15.07 1.02 12.31
C THR A 7 15.23 0.48 10.88
N ALA A 8 14.13 0.42 10.14
CA ALA A 8 14.08 -0.17 8.82
C ALA A 8 14.54 0.90 7.84
N THR A 9 15.79 0.77 7.39
CA THR A 9 16.42 1.71 6.48
C THR A 9 16.08 1.39 5.03
N CYS A 10 16.49 2.27 4.11
CA CYS A 10 16.23 2.09 2.69
C CYS A 10 17.00 0.90 2.09
N ASP A 11 18.14 0.49 2.65
CA ASP A 11 18.97 -0.61 2.10
C ASP A 11 18.23 -1.95 1.99
N ASP A 12 17.36 -2.24 2.95
CA ASP A 12 16.56 -3.48 2.98
C ASP A 12 15.18 -3.33 2.34
N CYS A 13 14.87 -2.14 1.82
CA CYS A 13 13.62 -1.87 1.15
C CYS A 13 13.63 -2.43 -0.28
N TYR A 14 12.52 -3.07 -0.67
CA TYR A 14 12.29 -3.58 -2.02
C TYR A 14 12.62 -2.53 -3.09
N PHE A 15 12.12 -1.30 -2.94
CA PHE A 15 12.36 -0.25 -3.93
C PHE A 15 13.83 0.10 -4.12
N ARG A 16 14.67 0.01 -3.08
CA ARG A 16 16.11 0.31 -3.21
C ARG A 16 16.81 -0.82 -3.96
N ARG A 17 16.51 -2.07 -3.62
CA ARG A 17 17.10 -3.25 -4.29
C ARG A 17 16.71 -3.35 -5.76
N GLU A 18 15.52 -2.87 -6.11
CA GLU A 18 15.05 -2.79 -7.50
C GLU A 18 15.43 -1.48 -8.22
N GLY A 19 16.18 -0.56 -7.58
CA GLY A 19 16.58 0.71 -8.18
C GLY A 19 15.45 1.73 -8.39
N LEU A 20 14.29 1.51 -7.77
CA LEU A 20 13.08 2.35 -7.86
C LEU A 20 12.95 3.35 -6.70
N CYS A 21 13.90 3.38 -5.76
CA CYS A 21 13.83 4.23 -4.58
C CYS A 21 14.20 5.68 -4.92
N ALA A 22 13.23 6.58 -4.77
CA ALA A 22 13.39 8.02 -4.99
C ALA A 22 14.02 8.79 -3.80
N LEU A 23 14.18 8.14 -2.64
CA LEU A 23 14.72 8.81 -1.45
C LEU A 23 16.25 8.94 -1.53
N PRO A 24 16.82 10.11 -1.20
CA PRO A 24 18.26 10.28 -1.12
C PRO A 24 18.82 9.60 0.14
N GLY A 25 19.97 8.93 -0.01
CA GLY A 25 20.68 8.30 1.11
C GLY A 25 19.99 7.11 1.74
N ASN A 26 20.42 6.77 2.97
CA ASN A 26 19.93 5.64 3.74
C ASN A 26 19.26 6.09 5.05
N ALA A 27 18.21 6.90 4.91
CA ALA A 27 17.38 7.31 6.02
C ALA A 27 16.36 6.22 6.39
N ILE A 28 15.66 6.41 7.52
CA ILE A 28 14.47 5.63 7.86
C ILE A 28 13.48 5.75 6.69
N CYS A 29 13.03 4.62 6.16
CA CYS A 29 12.21 4.60 4.96
C CYS A 29 10.72 4.74 5.34
N PRO A 30 10.05 5.89 5.08
CA PRO A 30 8.63 6.07 5.40
C PRO A 30 7.72 5.13 4.60
N THR A 31 8.21 4.62 3.47
CA THR A 31 7.51 3.68 2.60
C THR A 31 8.16 2.29 2.63
N PHE A 32 8.80 1.91 3.74
CA PHE A 32 9.52 0.64 3.85
C PHE A 32 8.62 -0.53 3.45
N ARG A 33 9.11 -1.34 2.50
CA ARG A 33 8.52 -2.64 2.14
C ARG A 33 9.65 -3.65 2.10
N ALA A 34 9.54 -4.71 2.89
CA ALA A 34 10.57 -5.73 2.95
C ALA A 34 10.82 -6.37 1.57
N ALA A 35 12.08 -6.45 1.16
CA ALA A 35 12.47 -7.16 -0.06
C ALA A 35 12.40 -8.68 0.18
N THR A 36 11.26 -9.30 -0.14
CA THR A 36 11.06 -10.75 -0.03
C THR A 36 11.16 -11.43 -1.39
N LYS A 37 11.45 -12.74 -1.42
CA LYS A 37 11.46 -13.55 -2.66
C LYS A 37 10.12 -13.52 -3.43
N LYS A 38 9.02 -13.17 -2.78
CA LYS A 38 7.68 -13.08 -3.41
C LYS A 38 7.43 -11.72 -4.07
N GLY A 39 8.35 -10.76 -3.94
CA GLY A 39 8.15 -9.40 -4.40
C GLY A 39 7.08 -8.66 -3.59
N LEU A 40 6.48 -7.64 -4.22
CA LEU A 40 5.37 -6.89 -3.63
C LEU A 40 4.08 -7.71 -3.69
N VAL A 41 3.60 -8.16 -2.54
CA VAL A 41 2.32 -8.85 -2.41
C VAL A 41 1.24 -7.83 -2.06
N PRO A 42 0.18 -7.68 -2.88
CA PRO A 42 -0.92 -6.80 -2.53
C PRO A 42 -1.65 -7.32 -1.28
N PRO A 43 -2.16 -6.43 -0.42
CA PRO A 43 -3.01 -6.86 0.69
C PRO A 43 -4.23 -7.58 0.14
N ARG A 44 -4.79 -8.52 0.92
CA ARG A 44 -6.06 -9.15 0.56
C ARG A 44 -7.12 -8.05 0.43
N GLN A 45 -7.64 -7.87 -0.78
CA GLN A 45 -8.73 -6.94 -1.03
C GLN A 45 -9.99 -7.43 -0.31
N ALA A 46 -10.75 -6.49 0.25
CA ALA A 46 -12.06 -6.81 0.83
C ALA A 46 -13.02 -7.27 -0.28
N PRO A 47 -13.93 -8.22 -0.01
CA PRO A 47 -14.92 -8.63 -0.99
C PRO A 47 -15.84 -7.46 -1.35
N LEU A 48 -16.25 -7.39 -2.63
CA LEU A 48 -17.22 -6.42 -3.09
C LEU A 48 -18.60 -6.77 -2.53
N ILE A 49 -19.28 -5.77 -1.97
CA ILE A 49 -20.65 -5.91 -1.44
C ILE A 49 -21.60 -5.26 -2.45
N LEU A 50 -22.54 -6.05 -2.98
CA LEU A 50 -23.60 -5.54 -3.86
C LEU A 50 -24.53 -4.63 -3.06
N ARG A 51 -24.70 -3.39 -3.53
CA ARG A 51 -25.65 -2.43 -2.96
C ARG A 51 -27.00 -2.57 -3.68
N PRO A 52 -28.13 -2.44 -2.96
CA PRO A 52 -29.42 -2.33 -3.62
C PRO A 52 -29.43 -1.17 -4.63
N PRO A 53 -30.13 -1.30 -5.77
CA PRO A 53 -30.25 -0.21 -6.73
C PRO A 53 -30.88 1.02 -6.07
N ALA A 54 -30.36 2.20 -6.39
CA ALA A 54 -30.97 3.44 -5.92
C ALA A 54 -32.39 3.56 -6.49
N GLN A 55 -33.36 3.87 -5.64
CA GLN A 55 -34.71 4.22 -6.09
C GLN A 55 -34.64 5.56 -6.81
N LEU A 56 -34.74 5.53 -8.14
CA LEU A 56 -34.92 6.73 -8.95
C LEU A 56 -36.29 7.33 -8.59
N THR A 57 -36.30 8.35 -7.73
CA THR A 57 -37.49 9.18 -7.53
C THR A 57 -37.68 9.99 -8.79
N ALA A 58 -38.73 9.69 -9.57
CA ALA A 58 -39.10 10.51 -10.70
C ALA A 58 -39.43 11.92 -10.19
N ALA A 59 -38.75 12.92 -10.73
CA ALA A 59 -39.11 14.32 -10.48
C ALA A 59 -40.49 14.56 -11.09
N ALA A 60 -41.47 14.90 -10.25
CA ALA A 60 -42.78 15.34 -10.69
C ALA A 60 -42.62 16.63 -11.50
N THR A 61 -43.24 16.65 -12.68
CA THR A 61 -43.21 17.75 -13.65
C THR A 61 -44.18 18.85 -13.27
#